data_AF-A0A1F9QVF5-F1
#
_entry.id   AF-A0A1F9QVF5-F1
#
_cell.length_a   1.000
_cell.length_b   1.000
_cell.length_c   1.000
_cell.angle_alpha   90.00
_cell.angle_beta   90.00
_cell.angle_gamma   90.00
#
_symmetry.space_group_name_H-M   'P 1'
#
loop_
_entity.id
_entity.type
_entity.pdbx_description
1 polymer ?
#
loop_
_entity_poly.entity_id
_entity_poly.type
_entity_poly.pdbx_seq_one_letter_code
_entity_poly.pdbx_strand_id
1 'polypeptide(L)'
;MSLILKILSVALLHMAFFAAYPETGPLGNYYLGVSLLIWSVFVTFVNTSTKLVKLVSGALGLAVNLAVFALMAVAVAATMPQRDKTSVLEKLQARRFPDEDILRSGLLRFGVKLDANMKSGMKGLDSEVNKAVKKLKEDNGQ
;
A
#
# COMPACT_ATOMS: atom_id res chain seq x y z
N MET A 1 6.13 17.35 2.68
CA MET A 1 6.26 16.04 3.36
C MET A 1 7.73 15.74 3.61
N SER A 2 8.11 15.37 4.85
CA SER A 2 9.50 15.00 5.19
C SER A 2 9.97 13.79 4.36
N LEU A 3 11.27 13.74 4.02
CA LEU A 3 11.87 12.62 3.29
C LEU A 3 11.66 11.29 4.05
N ILE A 4 11.78 11.31 5.37
CA ILE A 4 11.54 10.14 6.23
C ILE A 4 10.14 9.59 6.01
N LEU A 5 9.12 10.45 6.00
CA LEU A 5 7.75 10.02 5.75
C LEU A 5 7.60 9.39 4.36
N LYS A 6 8.27 9.94 3.33
CA LYS A 6 8.22 9.35 1.99
C LYS A 6 8.82 7.94 1.96
N ILE A 7 9.96 7.74 2.62
CA ILE A 7 10.60 6.42 2.73
C ILE A 7 9.72 5.43 3.49
N LEU A 8 9.09 5.87 4.60
CA LEU A 8 8.12 5.06 5.32
C LEU A 8 6.92 4.70 4.43
N SER A 9 6.44 5.62 3.58
CA SER A 9 5.38 5.34 2.61
C SER A 9 5.82 4.31 1.56
N VAL A 10 7.08 4.31 1.12
CA VAL A 10 7.61 3.24 0.25
C VAL A 10 7.49 1.89 0.94
N ALA A 11 7.95 1.78 2.19
CA ALA A 11 7.88 0.56 2.97
C ALA A 11 6.43 0.08 3.16
N LEU A 12 5.54 0.99 3.55
CA LEU A 12 4.12 0.70 3.76
C LEU A 12 3.44 0.21 2.48
N LEU A 13 3.71 0.84 1.34
CA LEU A 13 3.16 0.41 0.06
C LEU A 13 3.58 -1.03 -0.28
N HIS A 14 4.88 -1.35 -0.14
CA HIS A 14 5.37 -2.69 -0.41
C HIS A 14 4.78 -3.73 0.56
N MET A 15 4.70 -3.40 1.86
CA MET A 15 4.07 -4.26 2.86
C MET A 15 2.59 -4.49 2.55
N ALA A 16 1.86 -3.46 2.10
CA ALA A 16 0.46 -3.60 1.70
C ALA A 16 0.29 -4.59 0.55
N PHE A 17 1.13 -4.49 -0.50
CA PHE A 17 1.10 -5.46 -1.60
C PHE A 17 1.48 -6.88 -1.15
N PHE A 18 2.50 -7.03 -0.32
CA PHE A 18 2.96 -8.33 0.17
C PHE A 18 2.00 -8.99 1.16
N ALA A 19 1.24 -8.19 1.93
CA ALA A 19 0.18 -8.69 2.79
C ALA A 19 -1.08 -9.03 1.99
N ALA A 20 -1.42 -8.22 0.98
CA ALA A 20 -2.57 -8.43 0.11
C ALA A 20 -2.38 -9.60 -0.87
N TYR A 21 -1.17 -9.82 -1.37
CA TYR A 21 -0.88 -10.85 -2.38
C TYR A 21 0.32 -11.71 -1.94
N PRO A 22 0.16 -12.53 -0.88
CA PRO A 22 1.26 -13.21 -0.21
C PRO A 22 1.89 -14.35 -1.02
N GLU A 23 1.26 -14.78 -2.10
CA GLU A 23 1.65 -15.94 -2.92
C GLU A 23 2.87 -15.67 -3.83
N THR A 24 3.93 -15.07 -3.30
CA THR A 24 5.06 -14.61 -4.11
C THR A 24 6.06 -15.68 -4.52
N GLY A 25 5.96 -16.87 -3.93
CA GLY A 25 6.98 -17.92 -4.08
C GLY A 25 8.36 -17.55 -3.48
N PRO A 26 9.41 -18.34 -3.79
CA PRO A 26 10.74 -18.20 -3.18
C PRO A 26 11.43 -16.87 -3.47
N LEU A 27 11.15 -16.26 -4.63
CA LEU A 27 11.78 -15.01 -5.06
C LEU A 27 11.16 -13.77 -4.40
N GLY A 28 10.03 -13.91 -3.69
CA GLY A 28 9.30 -12.78 -3.12
C GLY A 28 10.12 -11.95 -2.14
N ASN A 29 10.85 -12.58 -1.22
CA ASN A 29 11.63 -11.85 -0.22
C ASN A 29 12.80 -11.09 -0.85
N TYR A 30 13.45 -11.68 -1.86
CA TYR A 30 14.51 -11.01 -2.62
C TYR A 30 13.96 -9.82 -3.39
N TYR A 31 12.82 -10.00 -4.07
CA TYR A 31 12.14 -8.91 -4.76
C TYR A 31 11.77 -7.80 -3.78
N LEU A 32 11.22 -8.11 -2.61
CA LEU A 32 10.85 -7.12 -1.60
C LEU A 32 12.06 -6.26 -1.20
N GLY A 33 13.18 -6.90 -0.85
CA GLY A 33 14.39 -6.18 -0.43
C GLY A 33 14.96 -5.29 -1.53
N VAL A 34 15.10 -5.84 -2.75
CA VAL A 34 15.64 -5.10 -3.90
C VAL A 34 14.71 -3.97 -4.33
N SER A 35 13.41 -4.23 -4.41
CA SER A 35 12.40 -3.24 -4.80
C SER A 35 12.34 -2.09 -3.78
N LEU A 36 12.35 -2.40 -2.48
CA LEU A 36 12.40 -1.38 -1.41
C LEU A 36 13.63 -0.47 -1.56
N LEU A 37 14.80 -1.06 -1.82
CA LEU A 37 16.04 -0.30 -1.99
C LEU A 37 15.96 0.61 -3.22
N ILE A 38 15.58 0.07 -4.38
CA ILE A 38 15.47 0.82 -5.64
C ILE A 38 14.50 2.00 -5.48
N TRP A 39 13.31 1.74 -4.93
CA TRP A 39 12.30 2.79 -4.76
C TRP A 39 12.67 3.82 -3.70
N SER A 40 13.36 3.42 -2.62
CA SER A 40 13.86 4.36 -1.61
C SER A 40 14.92 5.30 -2.19
N VAL A 41 15.86 4.77 -2.98
CA VAL A 41 16.86 5.57 -3.70
C VAL A 41 16.20 6.50 -4.70
N PHE A 42 15.26 5.98 -5.51
CA PHE A 42 14.53 6.78 -6.49
C PHE A 42 13.74 7.93 -5.87
N VAL A 43 12.98 7.66 -4.80
CA VAL A 43 12.22 8.69 -4.07
C VAL A 43 13.15 9.74 -3.45
N THR A 44 14.31 9.32 -2.94
CA THR A 44 15.33 10.24 -2.42
C THR A 44 15.86 11.14 -3.53
N PHE A 45 16.19 10.56 -4.69
CA PHE A 45 16.64 11.30 -5.86
C PHE A 45 15.60 12.32 -6.32
N VAL A 46 14.34 11.92 -6.54
CA VAL A 46 13.26 12.83 -6.93
C VAL A 46 13.06 13.94 -5.90
N ASN A 47 13.08 13.61 -4.61
CA ASN A 47 12.95 14.59 -3.54
C ASN A 47 14.09 15.61 -3.51
N THR A 48 15.32 15.18 -3.81
CA THR A 48 16.48 16.06 -3.88
C THR A 48 16.41 16.94 -5.13
N SER A 49 16.13 16.37 -6.30
CA SER A 49 16.02 17.11 -7.56
C SER A 49 14.90 18.16 -7.52
N THR A 50 13.74 17.82 -6.98
CA THR A 50 12.62 18.77 -6.84
C THR A 50 12.95 19.97 -5.94
N LYS A 51 13.77 19.75 -4.90
CA LYS A 51 14.27 20.84 -4.04
C LYS A 51 15.32 21.71 -4.73
N LEU A 52 16.27 21.08 -5.44
CA LEU A 52 17.39 21.78 -6.09
C LEU A 52 16.92 22.71 -7.19
N VAL A 53 15.98 22.27 -8.03
CA VAL A 53 15.55 23.07 -9.18
C VAL A 53 14.53 24.15 -8.78
N LYS A 54 14.18 24.28 -7.48
CA LYS A 54 13.10 25.15 -6.96
C LYS A 54 11.80 25.05 -7.79
N LEU A 55 11.62 23.93 -8.49
CA LEU A 55 10.69 23.79 -9.61
C LEU A 55 9.23 23.76 -9.17
N VAL A 56 8.98 23.77 -7.86
CA VAL A 56 7.78 23.17 -7.32
C VAL A 56 7.13 24.04 -6.26
N SER A 57 6.04 24.70 -6.67
CA SER A 57 5.03 25.20 -5.75
C SER A 57 4.43 24.02 -4.94
N GLY A 58 3.85 24.29 -3.78
CA GLY A 58 3.32 23.24 -2.89
C GLY A 58 2.39 22.24 -3.58
N ALA A 59 1.54 22.71 -4.51
CA ALA A 59 0.61 21.88 -5.28
C ALA A 59 1.30 20.99 -6.32
N LEU A 60 2.26 21.53 -7.09
CA LEU A 60 3.00 20.74 -8.07
C LEU A 60 3.84 19.65 -7.38
N GLY A 61 4.30 19.91 -6.14
CA GLY A 61 5.12 18.96 -5.38
C GLY A 61 4.29 17.81 -4.87
N LEU A 62 3.06 18.09 -4.46
CA LEU A 62 2.07 17.07 -4.17
C LEU A 62 1.82 16.19 -5.41
N ALA A 63 1.55 16.80 -6.57
CA ALA A 63 1.27 16.08 -7.81
C ALA A 63 2.43 15.16 -8.23
N VAL A 64 3.68 15.64 -8.16
CA VAL A 64 4.86 14.81 -8.47
C VAL A 64 4.99 13.64 -7.50
N ASN A 65 4.79 13.86 -6.19
CA ASN A 65 4.85 12.75 -5.23
C ASN A 65 3.75 11.72 -5.49
N LEU A 66 2.51 12.16 -5.75
CA LEU A 66 1.41 11.27 -6.10
C LEU A 66 1.70 10.46 -7.36
N ALA A 67 2.23 11.10 -8.41
CA ALA A 67 2.62 10.41 -9.64
C ALA A 67 3.70 9.35 -9.39
N VAL A 68 4.72 9.66 -8.56
CA VAL A 68 5.76 8.71 -8.18
C VAL A 68 5.19 7.51 -7.41
N PHE A 69 4.30 7.74 -6.44
CA PHE A 69 3.68 6.63 -5.68
C PHE A 69 2.70 5.82 -6.52
N ALA A 70 1.96 6.45 -7.44
CA ALA A 70 1.10 5.74 -8.38
C ALA A 70 1.93 4.87 -9.33
N LEU A 71 3.02 5.41 -9.87
CA LEU A 71 3.96 4.66 -10.71
C LEU A 71 4.56 3.48 -9.94
N MET A 72 4.93 3.69 -8.68
CA MET A 72 5.42 2.63 -7.80
C MET A 72 4.38 1.54 -7.59
N ALA A 73 3.13 1.90 -7.28
CA ALA A 73 2.05 0.95 -7.09
C ALA A 73 1.83 0.10 -8.35
N VAL A 74 1.80 0.72 -9.53
CA VAL A 74 1.64 0.03 -10.81
C VAL A 74 2.84 -0.88 -11.09
N ALA A 75 4.06 -0.39 -10.89
CA ALA A 75 5.28 -1.16 -11.12
C ALA A 75 5.35 -2.38 -10.19
N VAL A 76 5.06 -2.21 -8.89
CA VAL A 76 5.00 -3.31 -7.93
C VAL A 76 3.90 -4.30 -8.33
N ALA A 77 2.70 -3.83 -8.66
CA ALA A 77 1.61 -4.69 -9.08
C ALA A 77 1.94 -5.51 -10.34
N ALA A 78 2.68 -4.92 -11.28
CA ALA A 78 3.05 -5.57 -12.53
C ALA A 78 4.24 -6.54 -12.40
N THR A 79 5.19 -6.27 -11.49
CA THR A 79 6.49 -6.97 -11.45
C THR A 79 6.70 -7.85 -10.23
N MET A 80 5.89 -7.70 -9.18
CA MET A 80 5.97 -8.55 -7.99
C MET A 80 5.75 -10.00 -8.39
N PRO A 81 6.66 -10.92 -8.01
CA PRO A 81 6.54 -12.32 -8.38
C PRO A 81 5.29 -12.92 -7.75
N GLN A 82 4.61 -13.78 -8.49
CA GLN A 82 3.43 -14.52 -8.06
C GLN A 82 3.56 -15.99 -8.49
N ARG A 83 3.19 -16.91 -7.60
CA ARG A 83 3.33 -18.36 -7.79
C ARG A 83 2.46 -18.89 -8.92
N ASP A 84 1.28 -18.30 -9.10
CA ASP A 84 0.32 -18.61 -10.15
C ASP A 84 0.66 -17.97 -11.51
N LYS A 85 1.82 -17.30 -11.63
CA LYS A 85 2.29 -16.60 -12.82
C LYS A 85 1.35 -15.50 -13.34
N THR A 86 0.36 -15.10 -12.54
CA THR A 86 -0.55 -14.01 -12.85
C THR A 86 -0.11 -12.80 -12.04
N SER A 87 0.16 -11.68 -12.70
CA SER A 87 0.59 -10.46 -12.00
C SER A 87 -0.50 -9.94 -11.07
N VAL A 88 -0.11 -9.20 -10.03
CA VAL A 88 -1.09 -8.54 -9.15
C VAL A 88 -1.91 -7.52 -9.93
N LEU A 89 -1.32 -6.86 -10.93
CA LEU A 89 -2.03 -5.94 -11.81
C LEU A 89 -3.17 -6.63 -12.57
N GLU A 90 -2.92 -7.82 -13.15
CA GLU A 90 -3.96 -8.62 -13.81
C GLU A 90 -5.04 -9.07 -12.83
N LYS A 91 -4.67 -9.46 -11.60
CA LYS A 91 -5.64 -9.81 -10.54
C LYS A 91 -6.56 -8.63 -10.22
N LEU A 92 -6.00 -7.44 -10.06
CA LEU A 92 -6.74 -6.21 -9.80
C LEU A 92 -7.67 -5.85 -10.97
N GLN A 93 -7.20 -5.97 -12.21
CA GLN A 93 -8.02 -5.75 -13.41
C GLN A 93 -9.18 -6.75 -13.50
N ALA A 94 -8.93 -8.01 -13.11
CA ALA A 94 -9.94 -9.07 -13.03
C ALA A 94 -10.85 -8.97 -11.79
N ARG A 95 -10.74 -7.88 -10.99
CA ARG A 95 -11.48 -7.66 -9.73
C ARG A 95 -11.28 -8.78 -8.70
N ARG A 96 -10.13 -9.46 -8.73
CA ARG A 96 -9.72 -10.47 -7.75
C ARG A 96 -8.99 -9.79 -6.61
N PHE A 97 -9.75 -9.26 -5.66
CA PHE A 97 -9.23 -8.66 -4.44
C PHE A 97 -8.96 -9.74 -3.38
N PRO A 98 -8.01 -9.52 -2.46
CA PRO A 98 -7.75 -10.46 -1.39
C PRO A 98 -8.95 -10.57 -0.43
N ASP A 99 -9.24 -11.79 -0.01
CA ASP A 99 -10.21 -12.08 1.04
C ASP A 99 -9.55 -12.09 2.44
N GLU A 100 -10.35 -12.33 3.47
CA GLU A 100 -9.90 -12.36 4.86
C GLU A 100 -8.79 -13.40 5.09
N ASP A 101 -8.89 -14.57 4.43
CA ASP A 101 -7.94 -15.66 4.58
C ASP A 101 -6.60 -15.34 3.92
N ILE A 102 -6.62 -14.74 2.73
CA ILE A 102 -5.43 -14.26 2.03
C ILE A 102 -4.74 -13.17 2.86
N LEU A 103 -5.49 -12.19 3.38
CA LEU A 103 -4.92 -11.13 4.22
C LEU A 103 -4.31 -11.68 5.50
N ARG A 104 -4.98 -12.65 6.15
CA ARG A 104 -4.46 -13.32 7.35
C ARG A 104 -3.17 -14.07 7.05
N SER A 105 -3.11 -14.79 5.92
CA SER A 105 -1.90 -15.47 5.45
C SER A 105 -0.75 -14.48 5.22
N GLY A 106 -1.03 -13.33 4.60
CA GLY A 106 -0.04 -12.28 4.39
C GLY A 106 0.45 -11.64 5.67
N LEU A 107 -0.43 -11.37 6.63
CA LEU A 107 -0.05 -10.82 7.93
C LEU A 107 0.77 -11.81 8.77
N LEU A 108 0.45 -13.11 8.71
CA LEU A 108 1.25 -14.16 9.34
C LEU A 108 2.69 -14.19 8.82
N ARG A 109 2.90 -13.89 7.53
CA ARG A 109 4.23 -13.79 6.93
C ARG A 109 5.10 -12.69 7.55
N PHE A 110 4.47 -11.65 8.10
CA PHE A 110 5.15 -10.59 8.85
C PHE A 110 5.21 -10.85 10.37
N GLY A 111 4.86 -12.06 10.81
CA GLY A 111 4.83 -12.43 12.22
C GLY A 111 3.63 -11.85 12.98
N VAL A 112 2.68 -11.22 12.29
CA VAL A 112 1.45 -10.70 12.89
C VAL A 112 0.46 -11.86 13.04
N LYS A 113 0.34 -12.37 14.27
CA LYS A 113 -0.72 -13.31 14.62
C LYS A 113 -2.01 -12.51 14.82
N LEU A 114 -2.96 -12.65 13.90
CA LEU A 114 -4.33 -12.20 14.18
C LEU A 114 -4.95 -13.17 15.20
N ASP A 115 -4.76 -12.88 16.47
CA ASP A 115 -5.52 -13.51 17.53
C ASP A 115 -7.00 -13.09 17.44
N ALA A 116 -7.90 -13.86 18.05
CA ALA A 116 -9.35 -13.61 18.06
C ALA A 116 -9.74 -12.17 18.51
N ASN A 117 -8.85 -11.46 19.20
CA ASN A 117 -9.01 -10.07 19.63
C ASN A 117 -8.99 -9.04 18.48
N MET A 118 -8.44 -9.37 17.31
CA MET A 118 -8.48 -8.45 16.16
C MET A 118 -9.85 -8.48 15.47
N LYS A 119 -10.57 -9.62 15.56
CA LYS A 119 -11.95 -9.78 15.06
C LYS A 119 -12.95 -8.98 15.90
N SER A 120 -12.73 -8.85 17.21
CA SER A 120 -13.52 -7.96 18.05
C SER A 120 -13.20 -6.48 17.78
N GLY A 121 -11.93 -6.13 17.51
CA GLY A 121 -11.52 -4.80 17.08
C GLY A 121 -12.14 -4.37 15.75
N MET A 122 -12.12 -5.22 14.72
CA MET A 122 -12.75 -4.95 13.42
C MET A 122 -14.27 -4.80 13.53
N LYS A 123 -14.94 -5.64 14.32
CA LYS A 123 -16.38 -5.49 14.61
C LYS A 123 -16.69 -4.16 15.32
N GLY A 124 -15.82 -3.73 16.22
CA GLY A 124 -15.90 -2.42 16.86
C GLY A 124 -15.80 -1.29 15.84
N LEU A 125 -14.82 -1.37 14.95
CA LEU A 125 -14.57 -0.38 13.89
C LEU A 125 -15.74 -0.30 12.90
N ASP A 126 -16.26 -1.44 12.44
CA ASP A 126 -17.45 -1.49 11.57
C ASP A 126 -18.67 -0.88 12.25
N SER A 127 -18.83 -1.07 13.56
CA SER A 127 -19.92 -0.48 14.32
C SER A 127 -19.78 1.05 14.45
N GLU A 128 -18.57 1.56 14.60
CA GLU A 128 -18.30 2.99 14.67
C GLU A 128 -18.42 3.67 13.30
N VAL A 129 -17.92 3.04 12.24
CA VAL A 129 -18.05 3.52 10.86
C VAL A 129 -19.53 3.57 10.47
N ASN A 130 -20.31 2.53 10.78
CA ASN A 130 -21.76 2.55 10.51
C ASN A 130 -22.50 3.61 11.31
N LYS A 131 -22.10 3.88 12.57
CA LYS A 131 -22.65 4.98 13.36
C LYS A 131 -22.30 6.35 12.76
N ALA A 132 -21.06 6.53 12.29
CA ALA A 132 -20.62 7.76 11.64
C ALA A 132 -21.35 8.00 10.31
N VAL A 133 -21.51 6.96 9.49
CA VAL A 133 -22.28 7.00 8.23
C VAL A 133 -23.76 7.30 8.50
N LYS A 134 -24.33 6.74 9.56
CA LYS A 134 -25.72 7.01 9.95
C LYS A 134 -25.90 8.47 10.38
N LYS A 135 -25.00 9.00 11.22
CA LYS A 135 -25.02 10.42 11.61
C LYS A 135 -24.87 11.36 10.42
N LEU A 136 -23.97 11.06 9.48
CA LEU A 136 -23.81 11.87 8.27
C LEU A 136 -25.05 11.85 7.35
N LYS A 137 -25.81 10.75 7.35
CA LYS A 137 -27.10 10.67 6.63
C LYS A 137 -28.22 11.42 7.35
N GLU A 138 -28.20 11.46 8.67
CA GLU A 138 -29.15 12.22 9.48
C GLU A 138 -28.87 13.74 9.38
N ASP A 139 -27.60 14.16 9.36
CA ASP A 139 -27.20 15.58 9.22
C ASP A 139 -27.37 16.14 7.79
N ASN A 140 -27.24 15.31 6.75
CA ASN A 140 -27.47 15.71 5.34
C ASN A 140 -28.91 15.44 4.86
N GLY A 141 -29.79 14.99 5.76
CA GLY A 141 -31.18 14.59 5.48
C GLY A 141 -32.23 15.64 5.88
N GLN A 142 -31.82 16.88 6.16
CA GLN A 142 -32.67 18.07 6.24
C GLN A 142 -32.14 19.17 5.31
#